data_AF-A0A369I8H4-F1
#
_entry.id   AF-A0A369I8H4-F1
#
_cell.length_a   1.000
_cell.length_b   1.000
_cell.length_c   1.000
_cell.angle_alpha   90.00
_cell.angle_beta   90.00
_cell.angle_gamma   90.00
#
_symmetry.space_group_name_H-M   'P 1'
#
loop_
_entity.id
_entity.type
_entity.pdbx_description
1 polymer ?
#
loop_
_entity_poly.entity_id
_entity_poly.type
_entity_poly.pdbx_seq_one_letter_code
_entity_poly.pdbx_strand_id
1 'polypeptide(L)'
;MYAKGVSDDATNHTALVSLRAISTISINKNLSFRINPQLFYLKLDAKDGYYFASNFTLSSKKSPFYLGSTINKPIKTNIAGKLFDWNISLGYSLDRKLILKK
;
A
#
# COMPACT_ATOMS: atom_id res chain seq x y z
N MET A 1 6.93 -0.44 -13.89
CA MET A 1 8.25 -0.39 -13.22
C MET A 1 9.03 -1.63 -13.63
N TYR A 2 10.32 -1.50 -13.89
CA TYR A 2 11.20 -2.61 -14.24
C TYR A 2 12.51 -2.48 -13.44
N ALA A 3 13.04 -3.59 -12.96
CA ALA A 3 14.29 -3.65 -12.22
C ALA A 3 15.09 -4.89 -12.62
N LYS A 4 16.42 -4.77 -12.61
CA LYS A 4 17.36 -5.87 -12.87
C LYS A 4 18.26 -6.11 -11.65
N GLY A 5 18.41 -7.36 -11.23
CA GLY A 5 19.34 -7.76 -10.18
C GLY A 5 20.80 -7.67 -10.64
N VAL A 6 21.72 -7.39 -9.70
CA VAL A 6 23.17 -7.30 -9.96
C VAL A 6 23.90 -8.59 -9.54
N SER A 7 23.26 -9.47 -8.78
CA SER A 7 23.82 -10.69 -8.21
C SER A 7 23.03 -11.93 -8.65
N ASP A 8 23.73 -13.01 -9.01
CA ASP A 8 23.16 -14.26 -9.56
C ASP A 8 22.22 -15.02 -8.61
N ASP A 9 22.30 -14.75 -7.29
CA ASP A 9 21.46 -15.40 -6.27
C ASP A 9 20.11 -14.68 -6.05
N ALA A 10 19.93 -13.50 -6.65
CA ALA A 10 18.70 -12.69 -6.54
C ALA A 10 17.88 -12.74 -7.85
N THR A 11 16.59 -12.36 -7.77
CA THR A 11 15.73 -12.27 -8.96
C THR A 11 16.36 -11.34 -9.99
N ASN A 12 16.67 -11.88 -11.16
CA ASN A 12 17.44 -11.19 -12.19
C ASN A 12 16.61 -10.12 -12.91
N HIS A 13 15.31 -10.38 -13.12
CA HIS A 13 14.38 -9.50 -13.81
C HIS A 13 13.06 -9.38 -13.07
N THR A 14 12.75 -8.15 -12.65
CA THR A 14 11.46 -7.81 -12.05
C THR A 14 10.71 -6.83 -12.93
N ALA A 15 9.47 -7.14 -13.29
CA ALA A 15 8.56 -6.23 -13.96
C ALA A 15 7.25 -6.10 -13.19
N LEU A 16 6.77 -4.88 -13.03
CA LEU A 16 5.50 -4.57 -12.39
C LEU A 16 4.69 -3.61 -13.26
N VAL A 17 3.45 -4.00 -13.52
CA VAL A 17 2.43 -3.15 -14.16
C VAL A 17 1.26 -3.05 -13.20
N SER A 18 0.80 -1.84 -12.91
CA SER A 18 -0.27 -1.63 -11.92
C SER A 18 -1.29 -0.62 -12.38
N LEU A 19 -2.56 -0.95 -12.16
CA LEU A 19 -3.67 -0.01 -12.19
C LEU A 19 -3.98 0.40 -10.74
N ARG A 20 -3.99 1.70 -10.48
CA ARG A 20 -4.24 2.27 -9.16
C ARG A 20 -5.41 3.24 -9.26
N ALA A 21 -6.27 3.22 -8.26
CA ALA A 21 -7.26 4.27 -8.05
C ALA A 21 -7.10 4.86 -6.65
N ILE A 22 -7.66 6.05 -6.46
CA ILE A 22 -7.71 6.70 -5.17
C ILE A 22 -9.08 7.32 -4.96
N SER A 23 -9.67 7.07 -3.80
CA SER A 23 -10.93 7.67 -3.40
C SER A 23 -10.80 8.19 -1.98
N THR A 24 -11.25 9.41 -1.75
CA THR A 24 -11.32 10.01 -0.40
C THR A 24 -12.76 10.42 -0.15
N ILE A 25 -13.35 9.81 0.86
CA ILE A 25 -14.73 10.02 1.27
C ILE A 25 -14.69 10.82 2.57
N SER A 26 -15.29 12.00 2.56
CA SER A 26 -15.49 12.78 3.79
C SER A 26 -16.73 12.22 4.50
N ILE A 27 -16.53 11.52 5.62
CA ILE A 27 -17.64 10.98 6.42
C ILE A 27 -18.37 12.14 7.11
N ASN A 28 -17.61 13.11 7.61
CA ASN A 28 -18.14 14.39 8.10
C ASN A 28 -17.06 15.47 8.02
N LYS A 29 -17.34 16.68 8.52
CA LYS A 29 -16.41 17.82 8.49
C LYS A 29 -15.02 17.54 9.08
N ASN A 30 -14.95 16.60 10.02
CA ASN A 30 -13.77 16.28 10.80
C ASN A 30 -13.20 14.88 10.54
N LEU A 31 -13.92 13.98 9.87
CA LEU A 31 -13.50 12.59 9.68
C LEU A 31 -13.49 12.26 8.19
N SER A 32 -12.37 11.70 7.73
CA SER A 32 -12.19 11.29 6.33
C SER A 32 -11.68 9.86 6.24
N PHE A 33 -12.17 9.16 5.23
CA PHE A 33 -11.77 7.81 4.90
C PHE A 33 -11.20 7.77 3.49
N ARG A 34 -9.98 7.27 3.34
CA ARG A 34 -9.30 7.12 2.05
C ARG A 34 -9.15 5.65 1.72
N ILE A 35 -9.39 5.31 0.46
CA ILE A 35 -9.21 3.97 -0.10
C ILE A 35 -8.31 4.10 -1.33
N ASN A 36 -7.29 3.25 -1.41
CA ASN A 36 -6.34 3.21 -2.52
C ASN A 36 -6.27 1.77 -3.04
N PRO A 37 -7.23 1.32 -3.84
CA PRO A 37 -7.18 -0.02 -4.42
C PRO A 37 -6.18 -0.04 -5.58
N GLN A 38 -5.52 -1.18 -5.74
CA GLN A 38 -4.52 -1.44 -6.75
C GLN A 38 -4.66 -2.87 -7.27
N LEU A 39 -4.72 -3.01 -8.58
CA LEU A 39 -4.52 -4.28 -9.27
C LEU A 39 -3.15 -4.24 -9.93
N PHE A 40 -2.36 -5.28 -9.78
CA PHE A 40 -1.04 -5.32 -10.40
C PHE A 40 -0.64 -6.70 -10.86
N TYR A 41 0.08 -6.71 -11.99
CA TYR A 41 0.82 -7.86 -12.48
C TYR A 41 2.28 -7.71 -12.04
N LEU A 42 2.84 -8.77 -11.48
CA LEU A 42 4.22 -8.86 -11.05
C LEU A 42 4.87 -10.06 -11.73
N LYS A 43 6.01 -9.83 -12.38
CA LYS A 43 6.86 -10.87 -12.97
C LYS A 43 8.22 -10.84 -12.29
N LEU A 44 8.66 -11.99 -11.81
CA LEU A 44 9.95 -12.28 -11.17
C LEU A 44 10.61 -13.43 -11.94
N ASP A 45 11.53 -13.10 -12.85
CA ASP A 45 12.16 -14.07 -13.76
C ASP A 45 11.13 -14.94 -14.52
N ALA A 46 11.12 -16.24 -14.23
CA ALA A 46 10.21 -17.23 -14.81
C ALA A 46 8.85 -17.31 -14.09
N LYS A 47 8.71 -16.66 -12.95
CA LYS A 47 7.49 -16.65 -12.13
C LYS A 47 6.72 -15.36 -12.33
N ASP A 48 5.40 -15.44 -12.25
CA ASP A 48 4.52 -14.29 -12.36
C ASP A 48 3.22 -14.46 -11.59
N GLY A 49 2.52 -13.34 -11.43
CA GLY A 49 1.23 -13.34 -10.78
C GLY A 49 0.48 -12.03 -10.89
N TYR A 50 -0.84 -12.14 -10.75
CA TYR A 50 -1.77 -11.04 -10.60
C TYR A 50 -2.18 -10.93 -9.14
N TYR A 51 -2.19 -9.70 -8.65
CA TYR A 51 -2.40 -9.38 -7.27
C TYR A 51 -3.38 -8.23 -7.13
N PHE A 52 -4.12 -8.26 -6.03
CA PHE A 52 -4.91 -7.16 -5.53
C PHE A 52 -4.26 -6.62 -4.25
N ALA A 53 -4.15 -5.31 -4.16
CA ALA A 53 -3.78 -4.60 -2.94
C ALA A 53 -4.77 -3.49 -2.68
N SER A 54 -5.02 -3.16 -1.41
CA SER A 54 -5.82 -2.00 -1.04
C SER A 54 -5.38 -1.43 0.29
N ASN A 55 -5.16 -0.11 0.29
CA ASN A 55 -4.85 0.64 1.50
C ASN A 55 -6.04 1.48 1.90
N PHE A 56 -6.45 1.35 3.16
CA PHE A 56 -7.51 2.10 3.80
C PHE A 56 -6.90 3.02 4.87
N THR A 57 -7.37 4.25 4.96
CA THR A 57 -6.92 5.20 5.97
C THR A 57 -8.12 5.95 6.53
N LEU A 58 -8.31 5.86 7.85
CA LEU A 58 -9.28 6.67 8.57
C LEU A 58 -8.52 7.75 9.35
N SER A 59 -8.82 9.01 9.07
CA SER A 59 -8.13 10.15 9.68
C SER A 59 -9.11 11.22 10.14
N SER A 60 -8.76 11.87 11.25
CA SER A 60 -9.55 12.96 11.83
C SER A 60 -8.80 14.29 11.72
N LYS A 61 -9.49 15.38 11.41
CA LYS A 61 -8.91 16.74 11.47
C LYS A 61 -8.71 17.25 12.89
N LYS A 62 -9.37 16.63 13.88
CA LYS A 62 -9.28 16.99 15.30
C LYS A 62 -8.15 16.27 16.03
N SER A 63 -7.54 15.28 15.39
CA SER A 63 -6.52 14.42 16.00
C SER A 63 -5.35 14.26 15.05
N PRO A 64 -4.10 14.33 15.52
CA PRO A 64 -2.94 13.99 14.71
C PRO A 64 -2.85 12.48 14.42
N PHE A 65 -3.67 11.64 15.07
CA PHE A 65 -3.68 10.20 14.85
C PHE A 65 -4.53 9.77 13.65
N TYR A 66 -4.12 8.71 12.98
CA TYR A 66 -4.88 8.05 11.93
C TYR A 66 -4.78 6.53 12.05
N LEU A 67 -5.80 5.81 11.59
CA LEU A 67 -5.79 4.36 11.46
C LEU A 67 -5.54 3.99 10.01
N GLY A 68 -4.64 3.04 9.78
CA GLY A 68 -4.34 2.47 8.48
C GLY A 68 -4.65 0.98 8.46
N SER A 69 -5.09 0.47 7.32
CA SER A 69 -5.29 -0.95 7.08
C SER A 69 -4.85 -1.27 5.64
N THR A 70 -4.04 -2.31 5.47
CA THR A 70 -3.47 -2.69 4.18
C THR A 70 -3.75 -4.16 3.92
N ILE A 71 -4.42 -4.46 2.82
CA ILE A 71 -4.68 -5.83 2.36
C ILE A 71 -3.87 -6.09 1.11
N ASN A 72 -3.22 -7.25 1.06
CA ASN A 72 -2.59 -7.81 -0.14
C ASN A 72 -3.09 -9.23 -0.35
N LYS A 73 -3.53 -9.54 -1.57
CA LYS A 73 -4.06 -10.86 -1.92
C LYS A 73 -3.63 -11.25 -3.34
N PRO A 74 -2.99 -12.42 -3.54
CA PRO A 74 -2.83 -12.97 -4.87
C PRO A 74 -4.20 -13.34 -5.47
N ILE A 75 -4.44 -12.94 -6.71
CA ILE A 75 -5.59 -13.38 -7.52
C ILE A 75 -5.23 -14.72 -8.19
N LYS A 76 -4.05 -14.76 -8.82
CA LYS A 76 -3.45 -15.95 -9.42
C LYS A 76 -1.94 -15.73 -9.47
N THR A 77 -1.16 -16.66 -8.94
CA THR A 77 0.31 -16.54 -8.94
C THR A 77 0.96 -17.91 -8.86
N ASN A 78 2.14 -18.04 -9.44
CA ASN A 78 3.05 -19.17 -9.20
C ASN A 78 4.24 -18.76 -8.31
N ILE A 79 4.25 -17.52 -7.83
CA ILE A 79 5.21 -17.01 -6.86
C ILE A 79 4.77 -17.48 -5.47
N ALA A 80 5.67 -18.18 -4.77
CA ALA A 80 5.42 -18.66 -3.41
C ALA A 80 5.16 -17.48 -2.46
N GLY A 81 4.14 -17.58 -1.61
CA GLY A 81 3.77 -16.52 -0.68
C GLY A 81 2.46 -16.82 0.05
N LYS A 82 2.03 -15.87 0.90
CA LYS A 82 0.76 -15.97 1.62
C LYS A 82 -0.44 -15.76 0.69
N LEU A 83 -1.50 -16.52 0.93
CA LEU A 83 -2.76 -16.41 0.19
C LEU A 83 -3.60 -15.18 0.56
N PHE A 84 -3.30 -14.56 1.70
CA PHE A 84 -3.91 -13.33 2.18
C PHE A 84 -3.00 -12.71 3.23
N ASP A 85 -2.71 -11.42 3.09
CA ASP A 85 -1.90 -10.64 4.04
C ASP A 85 -2.67 -9.37 4.41
N TRP A 86 -2.89 -9.16 5.70
CA TRP A 86 -3.63 -8.03 6.22
C TRP A 86 -2.88 -7.41 7.39
N ASN A 87 -2.65 -6.10 7.30
CA ASN A 87 -1.92 -5.33 8.29
C ASN A 87 -2.78 -4.17 8.76
N ILE A 88 -2.77 -3.89 10.06
CA ILE A 88 -3.44 -2.74 10.66
C ILE A 88 -2.38 -1.90 11.37
N SER A 89 -2.48 -0.58 11.25
CA SER A 89 -1.52 0.36 11.82
C SER A 89 -2.23 1.52 12.50
N LEU A 90 -1.68 1.99 13.61
CA LEU A 90 -1.98 3.32 14.16
C LEU A 90 -0.80 4.23 13.81
N GLY A 91 -1.08 5.34 13.15
CA GLY A 91 -0.09 6.34 12.81
C GLY A 91 -0.36 7.67 13.49
N TYR A 92 0.68 8.47 13.63
CA TYR A 92 0.63 9.84 14.14
C TYR A 92 1.30 10.78 13.14
N SER A 93 0.60 11.83 12.75
CA SER A 93 1.11 12.86 11.83
C SER A 93 1.67 14.02 12.64
N LEU A 94 2.99 14.21 12.57
CA LEU A 94 3.67 15.40 13.07
C LEU A 94 3.30 16.60 12.19
N ASP A 95 2.40 17.46 12.68
CA ASP A 95 2.11 18.72 12.02
C ASP A 95 3.19 19.77 12.34
N ARG A 96 3.64 20.55 11.35
CA ARG A 96 4.75 21.52 11.49
C ARG A 96 4.40 22.71 12.39
N LYS A 97 3.18 22.78 12.93
CA LYS A 97 2.76 23.82 13.88
C LYS A 97 3.37 23.66 15.28
N LEU A 98 4.10 22.57 15.53
CA LEU A 98 4.91 22.36 16.75
C LEU A 98 6.26 23.10 16.71
N ILE A 99 6.37 24.23 16.02
CA ILE A 99 7.50 25.15 16.25
C ILE A 99 7.29 25.70 17.66
N LEU A 100 8.08 25.17 18.60
CA LEU A 100 8.16 25.56 19.99
C LEU A 100 8.16 27.09 20.09
N LYS A 101 7.12 27.66 20.71
CA LYS A 101 7.19 29.04 21.19
C LYS A 101 8.29 29.06 22.25
N LYS A 102 9.38 29.75 21.90
CA LYS A 102 10.51 30.05 22.78
C LYS A 102 10.11 31.10 23.82
#